data_AF-X0WGL1-F1
#
_entry.id   AF-X0WGL1-F1
#
_cell.length_a   1.000
_cell.length_b   1.000
_cell.length_c   1.000
_cell.angle_alpha   90.00
_cell.angle_beta   90.00
_cell.angle_gamma   90.00
#
_symmetry.space_group_name_H-M   'P 1'
#
loop_
_entity.id
_entity.type
_entity.pdbx_description
1 polymer ?
#
loop_
_entity_poly.entity_id
_entity_poly.type
_entity_poly.pdbx_seq_one_letter_code
_entity_poly.pdbx_strand_id
1 'polypeptide(L)'
;EKDKYFIEDNYLNYELLQFFKEKCNFKEINNYKDYNEFINKIPELFFKIVEYYRFWRSFNVFIFIYFNNFKGWDFKDYILDIKQEDSKRDYFFVQDIFATALPFLKISKENLTQILYHMLSQAKEDLTFSLVHKSLQEYCASHDKESKDLLEYQVNNRKKDFLINILLGISAKDFPFAFEYTKELLKDINFKLLAVISLGLYQYSHIKYINEILEIFKSIESDNEEVLPGLATAYANLMYQPVLNTKKFNLIFTRIKDLL
;
A
#
# COMPACT_ATOMS: atom_id res chain seq x y z
N GLU A 1 16.54 -6.47 12.18
CA GLU A 1 16.53 -5.29 13.08
C GLU A 1 15.21 -4.50 13.06
N LYS A 2 14.45 -4.44 11.95
CA LYS A 2 13.13 -3.77 11.92
C LYS A 2 12.06 -4.39 12.84
N ASP A 3 12.08 -5.71 13.06
CA ASP A 3 11.08 -6.38 13.90
C ASP A 3 11.35 -6.30 15.41
N LYS A 4 12.56 -5.86 15.81
CA LYS A 4 12.96 -5.87 17.23
C LYS A 4 12.27 -4.76 18.04
N TYR A 5 12.08 -3.59 17.42
CA TYR A 5 11.36 -2.48 18.03
C TYR A 5 9.84 -2.71 18.11
N PHE A 6 9.27 -3.50 17.20
CA PHE A 6 7.83 -3.80 17.20
C PHE A 6 7.44 -4.80 18.30
N ILE A 7 8.33 -5.72 18.67
CA ILE A 7 8.06 -6.74 19.70
C ILE A 7 8.10 -6.15 21.12
N GLU A 8 9.03 -5.22 21.42
CA GLU A 8 9.10 -4.58 22.75
C GLU A 8 7.91 -3.64 22.99
N ASP A 9 7.48 -2.89 21.97
CA ASP A 9 6.30 -2.02 22.06
C ASP A 9 4.98 -2.81 22.22
N ASN A 10 4.90 -4.04 21.70
CA ASN A 10 3.68 -4.87 21.81
C ASN A 10 3.35 -5.30 23.24
N TYR A 11 4.36 -5.59 24.07
CA TYR A 11 4.13 -5.97 25.46
C TYR A 11 3.60 -4.77 26.27
N LEU A 12 4.25 -3.61 26.13
CA LEU A 12 3.81 -2.38 26.78
C LEU A 12 2.42 -1.95 26.29
N ASN A 13 2.16 -1.99 24.97
CA ASN A 13 0.85 -1.68 24.42
C ASN A 13 -0.22 -2.67 24.87
N TYR A 14 0.13 -3.95 25.06
CA TYR A 14 -0.80 -4.93 25.61
C TYR A 14 -1.12 -4.64 27.09
N GLU A 15 -0.12 -4.32 27.92
CA GLU A 15 -0.33 -3.92 29.31
C GLU A 15 -1.17 -2.64 29.40
N LEU A 16 -0.90 -1.65 28.54
CA LEU A 16 -1.72 -0.45 28.41
C LEU A 16 -3.17 -0.80 28.03
N LEU A 17 -3.39 -1.71 27.09
CA LEU A 17 -4.74 -2.17 26.73
C LEU A 17 -5.46 -2.77 27.93
N GLN A 18 -4.81 -3.65 28.71
CA GLN A 18 -5.41 -4.23 29.92
C GLN A 18 -5.71 -3.17 30.97
N PHE A 19 -4.78 -2.25 31.20
CA PHE A 19 -4.93 -1.14 32.13
C PHE A 19 -6.12 -0.25 31.74
N PHE A 20 -6.25 0.15 30.49
CA PHE A 20 -7.36 0.99 30.04
C PHE A 20 -8.70 0.26 30.08
N LYS A 21 -8.72 -1.03 29.76
CA LYS A 21 -9.92 -1.86 29.93
C LYS A 21 -10.41 -1.83 31.38
N GLU A 22 -9.50 -2.02 32.34
CA GLU A 22 -9.82 -1.96 33.77
C GLU A 22 -10.31 -0.56 34.17
N LYS A 23 -9.56 0.49 33.84
CA LYS A 23 -9.90 1.88 34.24
C LYS A 23 -11.19 2.40 33.62
N CYS A 24 -11.52 1.97 32.40
CA CYS A 24 -12.75 2.38 31.71
C CYS A 24 -13.91 1.40 31.94
N ASN A 25 -13.76 0.40 32.81
CA ASN A 25 -14.75 -0.64 33.10
C ASN A 25 -15.18 -1.46 31.86
N PHE A 26 -14.30 -1.65 30.88
CA PHE A 26 -14.52 -2.56 29.75
C PHE A 26 -14.06 -3.98 30.10
N LYS A 27 -15.02 -4.87 30.33
CA LYS A 27 -14.72 -6.30 30.54
C LYS A 27 -14.19 -6.95 29.25
N GLU A 28 -14.88 -6.73 28.14
CA GLU A 28 -14.51 -7.22 26.82
C GLU A 28 -14.88 -6.19 25.75
N ILE A 29 -14.21 -6.27 24.60
CA ILE A 29 -14.48 -5.48 23.40
C ILE A 29 -14.77 -6.51 22.31
N ASN A 30 -16.05 -6.71 21.99
CA ASN A 30 -16.52 -7.85 21.19
C ASN A 30 -17.17 -7.47 19.86
N ASN A 31 -17.41 -6.18 19.64
CA ASN A 31 -17.90 -5.66 18.37
C ASN A 31 -17.36 -4.24 18.12
N TYR A 32 -17.61 -3.69 16.92
CA TYR A 32 -17.14 -2.35 16.54
C TYR A 32 -17.78 -1.21 17.37
N LYS A 33 -18.98 -1.40 17.92
CA LYS A 33 -19.59 -0.41 18.82
C LYS A 33 -18.81 -0.31 20.13
N ASP A 34 -18.48 -1.45 20.74
CA ASP A 34 -17.66 -1.51 21.96
C ASP A 34 -16.28 -0.91 21.70
N TYR A 35 -15.70 -1.20 20.53
CA TYR A 35 -14.41 -0.68 20.09
C TYR A 35 -14.43 0.85 19.96
N ASN A 36 -15.44 1.41 19.29
CA ASN A 36 -15.58 2.85 19.14
C ASN A 36 -15.79 3.53 20.49
N GLU A 37 -16.62 2.95 21.35
CA GLU A 37 -16.82 3.45 22.71
C GLU A 37 -15.52 3.44 23.52
N PHE A 38 -14.72 2.37 23.38
CA PHE A 38 -13.42 2.24 24.02
C PHE A 38 -12.43 3.30 23.51
N ILE A 39 -12.22 3.39 22.19
CA ILE A 39 -11.30 4.35 21.56
C ILE A 39 -11.67 5.80 21.87
N ASN A 40 -12.96 6.11 22.03
CA ASN A 40 -13.40 7.46 22.38
C ASN A 40 -13.20 7.82 23.87
N LYS A 41 -13.18 6.82 24.78
CA LYS A 41 -13.06 7.05 26.23
C LYS A 41 -11.62 7.12 26.73
N ILE A 42 -10.72 6.36 26.11
CA ILE A 42 -9.33 6.24 26.58
C ILE A 42 -8.41 7.44 26.30
N PRO A 43 -8.61 8.35 25.31
CA PRO A 43 -7.61 9.37 24.97
C PRO A 43 -7.28 10.28 26.15
N GLU A 44 -8.30 10.72 26.90
CA GLU A 44 -8.11 11.58 28.07
C GLU A 44 -7.29 10.91 29.19
N LEU A 45 -7.44 9.60 29.35
CA LEU A 45 -6.66 8.82 30.30
C LEU A 45 -5.26 8.52 29.76
N PHE A 46 -5.15 8.26 28.47
CA PHE A 46 -3.89 7.99 27.79
C PHE A 46 -2.93 9.17 27.91
N PHE A 47 -3.39 10.38 27.58
CA PHE A 47 -2.56 11.58 27.62
C PHE A 47 -2.18 12.05 29.04
N LYS A 48 -2.84 11.52 30.08
CA LYS A 48 -2.41 11.71 31.49
C LYS A 48 -1.25 10.79 31.89
N ILE A 49 -1.02 9.71 31.16
CA ILE A 49 -0.01 8.68 31.47
C ILE A 49 1.19 8.83 30.53
N VAL A 50 0.93 9.16 29.27
CA VAL A 50 1.93 9.30 28.23
C VAL A 50 1.73 10.65 27.52
N GLU A 51 2.63 11.60 27.80
CA GLU A 51 2.48 12.99 27.34
C GLU A 51 2.68 13.18 25.82
N TYR A 52 3.15 12.16 25.09
CA TYR A 52 3.49 12.31 23.67
C TYR A 52 2.52 11.60 22.72
N TYR A 53 1.98 12.36 21.76
CA TYR A 53 1.10 11.91 20.68
C TYR A 53 1.63 10.71 19.86
N ARG A 54 2.95 10.56 19.74
CA ARG A 54 3.57 9.42 19.05
C ARG A 54 3.20 8.08 19.68
N PHE A 55 3.08 8.00 21.01
CA PHE A 55 2.67 6.77 21.68
C PHE A 55 1.17 6.50 21.49
N TRP A 56 0.33 7.53 21.42
CA TRP A 56 -1.09 7.38 21.11
C TRP A 56 -1.29 6.75 19.73
N ARG A 57 -0.58 7.25 18.72
CA ARG A 57 -0.57 6.64 17.38
C ARG A 57 -0.11 5.18 17.40
N SER A 58 1.01 4.89 18.06
CA SER A 58 1.55 3.52 18.18
C SER A 58 0.54 2.57 18.82
N PHE A 59 -0.09 3.02 19.91
CA PHE A 59 -1.10 2.25 20.63
C PHE A 59 -2.35 1.96 19.77
N ASN A 60 -2.82 2.92 18.96
CA ASN A 60 -3.96 2.69 18.06
C ASN A 60 -3.62 1.70 16.93
N VAL A 61 -2.41 1.79 16.36
CA VAL A 61 -1.92 0.81 15.38
C VAL A 61 -1.86 -0.58 16.01
N PHE A 62 -1.30 -0.69 17.22
CA PHE A 62 -1.29 -1.95 17.97
C PHE A 62 -2.70 -2.51 18.16
N ILE A 63 -3.65 -1.68 18.58
CA ILE A 63 -5.05 -2.09 18.76
C ILE A 63 -5.62 -2.64 17.45
N PHE A 64 -5.42 -1.94 16.33
CA PHE A 64 -5.88 -2.40 15.01
C PHE A 64 -5.35 -3.80 14.69
N ILE A 65 -4.05 -4.01 14.86
CA ILE A 65 -3.38 -5.28 14.60
C ILE A 65 -3.85 -6.36 15.58
N TYR A 66 -4.03 -6.01 16.86
CA TYR A 66 -4.46 -6.92 17.92
C TYR A 66 -5.86 -7.49 17.62
N PHE A 67 -6.85 -6.62 17.39
CA PHE A 67 -8.21 -7.07 17.12
C PHE A 67 -8.32 -7.81 15.78
N ASN A 68 -7.53 -7.43 14.77
CA ASN A 68 -7.46 -8.19 13.53
C ASN A 68 -6.93 -9.61 13.75
N ASN A 69 -5.81 -9.75 14.46
CA ASN A 69 -5.16 -11.05 14.63
C ASN A 69 -5.86 -11.97 15.65
N PHE A 70 -6.42 -11.42 16.74
CA PHE A 70 -6.99 -12.20 17.84
C PHE A 70 -8.51 -12.30 17.81
N LYS A 71 -9.22 -11.34 17.20
CA LYS A 71 -10.68 -11.37 17.04
C LYS A 71 -11.13 -11.60 15.60
N GLY A 72 -10.20 -11.59 14.63
CA GLY A 72 -10.51 -11.83 13.22
C GLY A 72 -11.21 -10.66 12.52
N TRP A 73 -11.10 -9.45 13.08
CA TRP A 73 -11.77 -8.27 12.53
C TRP A 73 -10.99 -7.68 11.36
N ASP A 74 -11.64 -7.52 10.21
CA ASP A 74 -11.04 -6.92 9.02
C ASP A 74 -11.16 -5.38 8.97
N PHE A 75 -11.86 -4.78 9.94
CA PHE A 75 -12.12 -3.34 10.06
C PHE A 75 -12.82 -2.70 8.87
N LYS A 76 -13.41 -3.50 7.97
CA LYS A 76 -14.05 -2.96 6.77
C LYS A 76 -15.18 -2.01 7.11
N ASP A 77 -16.21 -2.48 7.81
CA ASP A 77 -17.40 -1.67 8.07
C ASP A 77 -17.04 -0.43 8.90
N TYR A 78 -16.13 -0.58 9.87
CA TYR A 78 -15.59 0.53 10.64
C TYR A 78 -14.94 1.62 9.77
N ILE A 79 -14.10 1.24 8.79
CA ILE A 79 -13.43 2.20 7.91
C ILE A 79 -14.40 2.81 6.90
N LEU A 80 -15.32 2.01 6.36
CA LEU A 80 -16.30 2.46 5.37
C LEU A 80 -17.30 3.47 5.94
N ASP A 81 -17.57 3.41 7.23
CA ASP A 81 -18.46 4.36 7.93
C ASP A 81 -17.84 5.77 8.08
N ILE A 82 -16.52 5.90 7.96
CA ILE A 82 -15.82 7.18 8.16
C ILE A 82 -15.82 7.98 6.85
N LYS A 83 -16.36 9.20 6.90
CA LYS A 83 -16.33 10.14 5.78
C LYS A 83 -15.38 11.30 6.05
N GLN A 84 -14.78 11.85 5.00
CA GLN A 84 -13.88 13.01 5.12
C GLN A 84 -14.57 14.24 5.76
N GLU A 85 -15.89 14.35 5.54
CA GLU A 85 -16.73 15.47 5.99
C GLU A 85 -17.05 15.42 7.50
N ASP A 86 -17.09 14.23 8.09
CA ASP A 86 -17.54 14.04 9.48
C ASP A 86 -16.54 14.60 10.50
N SER A 87 -15.26 14.56 10.18
CA SER A 87 -14.21 15.38 10.80
C SER A 87 -12.89 15.13 10.06
N LYS A 88 -12.29 16.18 9.51
CA LYS A 88 -11.01 16.05 8.78
C LYS A 88 -9.93 15.37 9.63
N ARG A 89 -9.92 15.60 10.95
CA ARG A 89 -8.91 15.02 11.86
C ARG A 89 -9.09 13.51 12.07
N ASP A 90 -10.32 13.02 12.14
CA ASP A 90 -10.59 11.60 12.38
C ASP A 90 -10.28 10.75 11.14
N TYR A 91 -10.65 11.26 9.96
CA TYR A 91 -10.37 10.57 8.71
C TYR A 91 -8.86 10.42 8.46
N PHE A 92 -8.06 11.49 8.60
CA PHE A 92 -6.60 11.40 8.42
C PHE A 92 -5.96 10.47 9.44
N PHE A 93 -6.41 10.51 10.70
CA PHE A 93 -5.88 9.66 11.74
C PHE A 93 -6.18 8.18 11.47
N VAL A 94 -7.39 7.84 11.05
CA VAL A 94 -7.73 6.45 10.70
C VAL A 94 -7.00 6.00 9.43
N GLN A 95 -6.86 6.85 8.41
CA GLN A 95 -6.07 6.54 7.23
C GLN A 95 -4.61 6.22 7.59
N ASP A 96 -3.99 7.04 8.46
CA ASP A 96 -2.62 6.84 8.93
C ASP A 96 -2.46 5.56 9.78
N ILE A 97 -3.41 5.28 10.68
CA ILE A 97 -3.43 4.03 11.46
C ILE A 97 -3.56 2.82 10.53
N PHE A 98 -4.54 2.83 9.63
CA PHE A 98 -4.77 1.73 8.69
C PHE A 98 -3.55 1.51 7.81
N ALA A 99 -3.00 2.58 7.20
CA ALA A 99 -1.80 2.48 6.39
C ALA A 99 -0.63 1.90 7.20
N THR A 100 -0.42 2.35 8.43
CA THR A 100 0.67 1.82 9.27
C THR A 100 0.44 0.36 9.68
N ALA A 101 -0.81 -0.04 9.90
CA ALA A 101 -1.18 -1.39 10.30
C ALA A 101 -1.21 -2.38 9.13
N LEU A 102 -1.53 -1.92 7.91
CA LEU A 102 -1.83 -2.73 6.73
C LEU A 102 -0.82 -3.85 6.47
N PRO A 103 0.52 -3.63 6.55
CA PRO A 103 1.51 -4.70 6.35
C PRO A 103 1.45 -5.86 7.35
N PHE A 104 0.62 -5.77 8.39
CA PHE A 104 0.47 -6.77 9.45
C PHE A 104 -0.95 -7.34 9.55
N LEU A 105 -1.88 -6.86 8.71
CA LEU A 105 -3.29 -7.27 8.77
C LEU A 105 -3.55 -8.54 7.97
N LYS A 106 -4.37 -9.43 8.54
CA LYS A 106 -5.03 -10.53 7.84
C LYS A 106 -6.37 -10.02 7.32
N ILE A 107 -6.44 -9.77 6.02
CA ILE A 107 -7.61 -9.18 5.38
C ILE A 107 -7.88 -9.86 4.04
N SER A 108 -9.16 -10.06 3.69
CA SER A 108 -9.52 -10.60 2.38
C SER A 108 -9.27 -9.59 1.27
N LYS A 109 -8.99 -10.07 0.06
CA LYS A 109 -8.81 -9.21 -1.12
C LYS A 109 -10.03 -8.36 -1.41
N GLU A 110 -11.24 -8.88 -1.19
CA GLU A 110 -12.50 -8.16 -1.37
C GLU A 110 -12.60 -6.98 -0.39
N ASN A 111 -12.36 -7.22 0.90
CA ASN A 111 -12.50 -6.19 1.92
C ASN A 111 -11.38 -5.16 1.84
N LEU A 112 -10.15 -5.59 1.58
CA LEU A 112 -9.03 -4.69 1.31
C LEU A 112 -9.31 -3.81 0.10
N THR A 113 -9.84 -4.37 -0.99
CA THR A 113 -10.22 -3.59 -2.18
C THR A 113 -11.27 -2.53 -1.85
N GLN A 114 -12.31 -2.88 -1.10
CA GLN A 114 -13.36 -1.94 -0.72
C GLN A 114 -12.82 -0.80 0.15
N ILE A 115 -11.98 -1.12 1.13
CA ILE A 115 -11.32 -0.12 1.99
C ILE A 115 -10.44 0.82 1.17
N LEU A 116 -9.57 0.29 0.31
CA LEU A 116 -8.65 1.09 -0.51
C LEU A 116 -9.41 2.07 -1.42
N TYR A 117 -10.47 1.61 -2.09
CA TYR A 117 -11.27 2.46 -2.97
C TYR A 117 -12.13 3.46 -2.22
N HIS A 118 -12.62 3.11 -1.02
CA HIS A 118 -13.26 4.07 -0.14
C HIS A 118 -12.28 5.19 0.22
N MET A 119 -11.08 4.85 0.70
CA MET A 119 -10.09 5.85 1.07
C MET A 119 -9.66 6.72 -0.13
N LEU A 120 -9.49 6.13 -1.31
CA LEU A 120 -9.23 6.87 -2.54
C LEU A 120 -10.35 7.87 -2.85
N SER A 121 -11.62 7.46 -2.70
CA SER A 121 -12.77 8.34 -2.96
C SER A 121 -12.86 9.50 -1.98
N GLN A 122 -12.44 9.29 -0.74
CA GLN A 122 -12.51 10.27 0.35
C GLN A 122 -11.30 11.21 0.42
N ALA A 123 -10.17 10.86 -0.22
CA ALA A 123 -8.90 11.58 -0.03
C ALA A 123 -8.05 11.71 -1.31
N LYS A 124 -8.68 11.71 -2.50
CA LYS A 124 -7.97 11.79 -3.78
C LYS A 124 -7.02 12.99 -3.91
N GLU A 125 -7.37 14.12 -3.30
CA GLU A 125 -6.57 15.36 -3.35
C GLU A 125 -5.61 15.51 -2.16
N ASP A 126 -5.56 14.52 -1.26
CA ASP A 126 -4.73 14.57 -0.07
C ASP A 126 -3.36 13.93 -0.30
N LEU A 127 -2.31 14.72 -0.03
CA LEU A 127 -0.92 14.28 -0.10
C LEU A 127 -0.60 13.11 0.85
N THR A 128 -1.34 12.95 1.94
CA THR A 128 -1.13 11.83 2.87
C THR A 128 -1.59 10.48 2.31
N PHE A 129 -2.37 10.47 1.23
CA PHE A 129 -2.78 9.23 0.55
C PHE A 129 -1.58 8.44 -0.02
N SER A 130 -0.46 9.12 -0.26
CA SER A 130 0.82 8.48 -0.59
C SER A 130 1.28 7.44 0.43
N LEU A 131 0.88 7.56 1.71
CA LEU A 131 1.15 6.56 2.74
C LEU A 131 0.41 5.25 2.46
N VAL A 132 -0.86 5.32 2.04
CA VAL A 132 -1.67 4.12 1.70
C VAL A 132 -1.02 3.35 0.54
N HIS A 133 -0.58 4.08 -0.49
CA HIS A 133 0.15 3.52 -1.62
C HIS A 133 1.41 2.76 -1.19
N LYS A 134 2.22 3.35 -0.30
CA LYS A 134 3.45 2.74 0.19
C LYS A 134 3.16 1.53 1.09
N SER A 135 2.22 1.65 2.00
CA SER A 135 1.81 0.57 2.88
C SER A 135 1.23 -0.62 2.15
N LEU A 136 0.52 -0.39 1.03
CA LEU A 136 0.05 -1.48 0.17
C LEU A 136 1.22 -2.23 -0.48
N GLN A 137 2.28 -1.52 -0.91
CA GLN A 137 3.50 -2.18 -1.43
C GLN A 137 4.15 -3.04 -0.34
N GLU A 138 4.24 -2.54 0.89
CA GLU A 138 4.82 -3.26 2.04
C GLU A 138 3.97 -4.48 2.44
N TYR A 139 2.65 -4.36 2.43
CA TYR A 139 1.73 -5.49 2.56
C TYR A 139 1.98 -6.52 1.46
N CYS A 140 2.10 -6.07 0.21
CA CYS A 140 2.29 -7.00 -0.88
C CYS A 140 3.64 -7.74 -0.85
N ALA A 141 4.68 -7.09 -0.33
CA ALA A 141 5.98 -7.71 -0.13
C ALA A 141 5.99 -8.73 1.04
N SER A 142 5.11 -8.56 2.03
CA SER A 142 5.00 -9.42 3.22
C SER A 142 4.02 -10.59 3.06
N HIS A 143 3.03 -10.48 2.16
CA HIS A 143 1.95 -11.44 1.96
C HIS A 143 1.88 -11.95 0.51
N ASP A 144 2.91 -12.65 0.05
CA ASP A 144 3.09 -13.00 -1.37
C ASP A 144 1.86 -13.68 -2.01
N LYS A 145 1.30 -14.70 -1.34
CA LYS A 145 0.17 -15.46 -1.90
C LYS A 145 -1.09 -14.60 -1.97
N GLU A 146 -1.46 -13.95 -0.88
CA GLU A 146 -2.63 -13.09 -0.78
C GLU A 146 -2.53 -11.90 -1.75
N SER A 147 -1.31 -11.45 -2.06
CA SER A 147 -1.06 -10.33 -2.97
C SER A 147 -1.22 -10.72 -4.43
N LYS A 148 -0.83 -11.95 -4.80
CA LYS A 148 -1.12 -12.51 -6.12
C LYS A 148 -2.63 -12.66 -6.31
N ASP A 149 -3.33 -13.17 -5.29
CA ASP A 149 -4.79 -13.25 -5.30
C ASP A 149 -5.45 -11.86 -5.42
N LEU A 150 -4.91 -10.85 -4.72
CA LEU A 150 -5.38 -9.46 -4.81
C LEU A 150 -5.15 -8.86 -6.21
N LEU A 151 -3.98 -9.11 -6.81
CA LEU A 151 -3.66 -8.68 -8.17
C LEU A 151 -4.67 -9.23 -9.18
N GLU A 152 -4.90 -10.54 -9.16
CA GLU A 152 -5.87 -11.19 -10.04
C GLU A 152 -7.29 -10.65 -9.81
N TYR A 153 -7.67 -10.45 -8.55
CA TYR A 153 -8.97 -9.86 -8.22
C TYR A 153 -9.13 -8.45 -8.81
N GLN A 154 -8.12 -7.60 -8.70
CA GLN A 154 -8.16 -6.24 -9.24
C GLN A 154 -8.26 -6.23 -10.78
N VAL A 155 -7.46 -7.08 -11.44
CA VAL A 155 -7.48 -7.23 -12.90
C VAL A 155 -8.85 -7.74 -13.38
N ASN A 156 -9.38 -8.80 -12.76
CA ASN A 156 -10.69 -9.38 -13.12
C ASN A 156 -11.84 -8.39 -12.93
N ASN A 157 -11.75 -7.49 -11.94
CA ASN A 157 -12.76 -6.47 -11.67
C ASN A 157 -12.47 -5.13 -12.36
N ARG A 158 -11.46 -5.05 -13.25
CA ARG A 158 -11.04 -3.83 -13.97
C ARG A 158 -10.72 -2.65 -13.05
N LYS A 159 -10.20 -2.95 -11.87
CA LYS A 159 -9.78 -1.99 -10.84
C LYS A 159 -8.32 -1.64 -11.07
N LYS A 160 -8.02 -0.37 -11.33
CA LYS A 160 -6.71 0.07 -11.87
C LYS A 160 -5.84 0.83 -10.88
N ASP A 161 -6.47 1.57 -9.96
CA ASP A 161 -5.81 2.62 -9.17
C ASP A 161 -4.65 2.13 -8.29
N PHE A 162 -4.66 0.85 -7.91
CA PHE A 162 -3.63 0.26 -7.03
C PHE A 162 -2.75 -0.80 -7.70
N LEU A 163 -2.94 -1.09 -8.99
CA LEU A 163 -2.25 -2.19 -9.67
C LEU A 163 -0.72 -2.00 -9.66
N ILE A 164 -0.23 -0.78 -9.91
CA ILE A 164 1.20 -0.48 -9.88
C ILE A 164 1.78 -0.79 -8.49
N ASN A 165 1.11 -0.37 -7.42
CA ASN A 165 1.55 -0.60 -6.05
C ASN A 165 1.59 -2.10 -5.70
N ILE A 166 0.55 -2.84 -6.09
CA ILE A 166 0.51 -4.29 -5.87
C ILE A 166 1.66 -4.97 -6.61
N LEU A 167 1.84 -4.64 -7.89
CA LEU A 167 2.92 -5.18 -8.72
C LEU A 167 4.31 -4.84 -8.17
N LEU A 168 4.53 -3.62 -7.69
CA LEU A 168 5.79 -3.23 -7.06
C LEU A 168 6.06 -4.02 -5.78
N GLY A 169 5.06 -4.16 -4.91
CA GLY A 169 5.19 -4.95 -3.69
C GLY A 169 5.49 -6.42 -3.97
N ILE A 170 4.78 -7.04 -4.91
CA ILE A 170 5.08 -8.42 -5.34
C ILE A 170 6.49 -8.50 -5.94
N SER A 171 6.90 -7.55 -6.79
CA SER A 171 8.22 -7.57 -7.43
C SER A 171 9.39 -7.53 -6.43
N ALA A 172 9.19 -6.88 -5.27
CA ALA A 172 10.19 -6.83 -4.21
C ALA A 172 10.43 -8.21 -3.56
N LYS A 173 9.45 -9.12 -3.66
CA LYS A 173 9.49 -10.47 -3.09
C LYS A 173 9.73 -11.56 -4.14
N ASP A 174 9.00 -11.50 -5.25
CA ASP A 174 8.99 -12.46 -6.37
C ASP A 174 9.03 -11.70 -7.70
N PHE A 175 10.21 -11.16 -8.01
CA PHE A 175 10.46 -10.40 -9.23
C PHE A 175 10.12 -11.17 -10.52
N PRO A 176 10.53 -12.44 -10.72
CA PRO A 176 10.21 -13.17 -11.94
C PRO A 176 8.71 -13.26 -12.21
N PHE A 177 7.90 -13.57 -11.18
CA PHE A 177 6.45 -13.59 -11.32
C PHE A 177 5.91 -12.22 -11.75
N ALA A 178 6.26 -11.15 -11.02
CA ALA A 178 5.74 -9.81 -11.28
C ALA A 178 6.12 -9.32 -12.69
N PHE A 179 7.35 -9.62 -13.13
CA PHE A 179 7.86 -9.28 -14.44
C PHE A 179 7.10 -9.99 -15.57
N GLU A 180 6.94 -11.31 -15.49
CA GLU A 180 6.19 -12.08 -16.50
C GLU A 180 4.70 -11.70 -16.51
N TYR A 181 4.07 -11.57 -15.34
CA TYR A 181 2.67 -11.17 -15.25
C TYR A 181 2.42 -9.78 -15.86
N THR A 182 3.32 -8.82 -15.62
CA THR A 182 3.19 -7.48 -16.20
C THR A 182 3.36 -7.49 -17.72
N LYS A 183 4.19 -8.36 -18.27
CA LYS A 183 4.28 -8.56 -19.73
C LYS A 183 2.97 -9.10 -20.31
N GLU A 184 2.29 -10.00 -19.61
CA GLU A 184 0.96 -10.47 -20.04
C GLU A 184 -0.07 -9.33 -20.02
N LEU A 185 -0.03 -8.44 -19.02
CA LEU A 185 -0.90 -7.27 -18.96
C LEU A 185 -0.70 -6.27 -20.12
N LEU A 186 0.46 -6.25 -20.78
CA LEU A 186 0.69 -5.41 -21.96
C LEU A 186 -0.22 -5.78 -23.14
N LYS A 187 -0.75 -7.01 -23.17
CA LYS A 187 -1.63 -7.51 -24.24
C LYS A 187 -3.05 -7.00 -24.09
N ASP A 188 -3.47 -6.57 -22.89
CA ASP A 188 -4.78 -6.00 -22.63
C ASP A 188 -4.71 -4.47 -22.67
N ILE A 189 -5.42 -3.87 -23.63
CA ILE A 189 -5.49 -2.41 -23.80
C ILE A 189 -5.92 -1.68 -22.52
N ASN A 190 -6.72 -2.31 -21.67
CA ASN A 190 -7.17 -1.70 -20.41
C ASN A 190 -6.03 -1.48 -19.42
N PHE A 191 -5.01 -2.32 -19.45
CA PHE A 191 -3.91 -2.32 -18.48
C PHE A 191 -2.57 -1.95 -19.11
N LYS A 192 -2.48 -1.86 -20.43
CA LYS A 192 -1.24 -1.60 -21.18
C LYS A 192 -0.45 -0.39 -20.65
N LEU A 193 -1.10 0.75 -20.44
CA LEU A 193 -0.44 1.94 -19.90
C LEU A 193 0.16 1.69 -18.50
N LEU A 194 -0.60 1.07 -17.60
CA LEU A 194 -0.16 0.76 -16.23
C LEU A 194 0.98 -0.25 -16.24
N ALA A 195 0.90 -1.26 -17.12
CA ALA A 195 1.94 -2.27 -17.28
C ALA A 195 3.26 -1.64 -17.77
N VAL A 196 3.20 -0.73 -18.75
CA VAL A 196 4.39 0.04 -19.20
C VAL A 196 5.01 0.81 -18.04
N ILE A 197 4.20 1.55 -17.28
CA ILE A 197 4.68 2.33 -16.13
C ILE A 197 5.29 1.41 -15.06
N SER A 198 4.65 0.29 -14.72
CA SER A 198 5.16 -0.70 -13.76
C SER A 198 6.54 -1.23 -14.15
N LEU A 199 6.73 -1.59 -15.43
CA LEU A 199 8.03 -2.05 -15.94
C LEU A 199 9.11 -0.97 -15.80
N GLY A 200 8.77 0.31 -15.98
CA GLY A 200 9.73 1.38 -15.73
C GLY A 200 10.15 1.53 -14.25
N LEU A 201 9.23 1.19 -13.33
CA LEU A 201 9.39 1.41 -11.89
C LEU A 201 10.08 0.25 -11.15
N TYR A 202 10.13 -0.95 -11.73
CA TYR A 202 10.78 -2.10 -11.09
C TYR A 202 12.26 -1.86 -10.81
N GLN A 203 12.76 -2.45 -9.72
CA GLN A 203 14.19 -2.46 -9.41
C GLN A 203 14.85 -3.67 -10.06
N TYR A 204 15.74 -3.41 -11.02
CA TYR A 204 16.40 -4.46 -11.78
C TYR A 204 17.76 -4.83 -11.18
N SER A 205 17.95 -6.10 -10.87
CA SER A 205 19.23 -6.65 -10.40
C SER A 205 20.18 -7.04 -11.53
N HIS A 206 19.69 -7.13 -12.78
CA HIS A 206 20.49 -7.56 -13.92
C HIS A 206 20.12 -6.79 -15.20
N ILE A 207 21.14 -6.36 -15.94
CA ILE A 207 21.00 -5.60 -17.20
C ILE A 207 20.21 -6.33 -18.30
N LYS A 208 20.02 -7.66 -18.19
CA LYS A 208 19.31 -8.45 -19.20
C LYS A 208 17.84 -8.02 -19.28
N TYR A 209 17.23 -7.76 -18.12
CA TYR A 209 15.85 -7.30 -18.03
C TYR A 209 15.70 -5.89 -18.56
N ILE A 210 16.68 -5.02 -18.31
CA ILE A 210 16.71 -3.67 -18.92
C ILE A 210 16.71 -3.79 -20.44
N ASN A 211 17.56 -4.65 -21.03
CA ASN A 211 17.59 -4.83 -22.48
C ASN A 211 16.25 -5.33 -23.02
N GLU A 212 15.64 -6.30 -22.36
CA GLU A 212 14.33 -6.83 -22.72
C GLU A 212 13.25 -5.74 -22.70
N ILE A 213 13.20 -4.93 -21.64
CA ILE A 213 12.26 -3.81 -21.52
C ILE A 213 12.46 -2.75 -22.59
N LEU A 214 13.71 -2.42 -22.92
CA LEU A 214 13.99 -1.44 -23.98
C LEU A 214 13.47 -1.90 -25.35
N GLU A 215 13.56 -3.19 -25.66
CA GLU A 215 13.00 -3.74 -26.90
C GLU A 215 11.46 -3.77 -26.86
N ILE A 216 10.86 -4.11 -25.71
CA ILE A 216 9.40 -4.06 -25.52
C ILE A 216 8.88 -2.62 -25.68
N PHE A 217 9.53 -1.64 -25.08
CA PHE A 217 9.10 -0.24 -25.17
C PHE A 217 9.22 0.27 -26.60
N LYS A 218 10.31 -0.06 -27.30
CA LYS A 218 10.51 0.29 -28.71
C LYS A 218 9.42 -0.29 -29.61
N SER A 219 8.90 -1.49 -29.35
CA SER A 219 7.79 -2.04 -30.14
C SER A 219 6.44 -1.40 -29.81
N ILE A 220 6.30 -0.76 -28.65
CA ILE A 220 5.07 -0.03 -28.27
C ILE A 220 5.08 1.39 -28.84
N GLU A 221 6.25 2.04 -28.92
CA GLU A 221 6.43 3.38 -29.50
C GLU A 221 5.83 3.50 -30.91
N SER A 222 5.81 2.42 -31.69
CA SER A 222 5.29 2.42 -33.07
C SER A 222 3.77 2.30 -33.20
N ASP A 223 3.06 1.95 -32.11
CA ASP A 223 1.74 1.33 -32.22
C ASP A 223 0.59 2.13 -31.57
N ASN A 224 0.87 3.00 -30.58
CA ASN A 224 -0.22 3.61 -29.79
C ASN A 224 0.16 4.94 -29.10
N GLU A 225 -0.41 6.05 -29.57
CA GLU A 225 -0.21 7.40 -29.01
C GLU A 225 -0.67 7.53 -27.55
N GLU A 226 -1.71 6.81 -27.12
CA GLU A 226 -2.25 6.89 -25.76
C GLU A 226 -1.27 6.35 -24.70
N VAL A 227 -0.27 5.56 -25.11
CA VAL A 227 0.72 4.94 -24.22
C VAL A 227 2.00 5.77 -24.11
N LEU A 228 2.20 6.77 -24.98
CA LEU A 228 3.42 7.60 -25.01
C LEU A 228 3.72 8.30 -23.68
N PRO A 229 2.75 8.89 -22.94
CA PRO A 229 3.03 9.48 -21.63
C PRO A 229 3.53 8.46 -20.61
N GLY A 230 3.01 7.23 -20.67
CA GLY A 230 3.46 6.12 -19.83
C GLY A 230 4.87 5.67 -20.20
N LEU A 231 5.22 5.62 -21.48
CA LEU A 231 6.56 5.32 -21.96
C LEU A 231 7.58 6.36 -21.48
N ALA A 232 7.28 7.65 -21.62
CA ALA A 232 8.15 8.72 -21.12
C ALA A 232 8.40 8.59 -19.61
N THR A 233 7.34 8.32 -18.83
CA THR A 233 7.43 8.05 -17.39
C THR A 233 8.28 6.81 -17.10
N ALA A 234 8.06 5.73 -17.85
CA ALA A 234 8.79 4.48 -17.65
C ALA A 234 10.28 4.63 -17.97
N TYR A 235 10.63 5.28 -19.08
CA TYR A 235 12.02 5.59 -19.43
C TYR A 235 12.69 6.47 -18.38
N ALA A 236 12.03 7.52 -17.91
CA ALA A 236 12.56 8.38 -16.85
C ALA A 236 12.89 7.58 -15.58
N ASN A 237 12.02 6.65 -15.18
CA ASN A 237 12.27 5.79 -14.03
C ASN A 237 13.40 4.78 -14.26
N LEU A 238 13.54 4.24 -15.48
CA LEU A 238 14.67 3.38 -15.81
C LEU A 238 16.01 4.08 -15.66
N MET A 239 16.12 5.40 -15.88
CA MET A 239 17.38 6.14 -15.72
C MET A 239 17.97 6.06 -14.31
N TYR A 240 17.14 5.81 -13.28
CA TYR A 240 17.56 5.71 -11.89
C TYR A 240 18.00 4.29 -11.49
N GLN A 241 18.02 3.34 -12.43
CA GLN A 241 18.37 1.96 -12.14
C GLN A 241 19.89 1.82 -11.87
N PRO A 242 20.28 1.21 -10.75
CA PRO A 242 21.69 1.13 -10.33
C PRO A 242 22.55 0.27 -11.27
N VAL A 243 21.90 -0.61 -12.04
CA VAL A 243 22.57 -1.52 -12.99
C VAL A 243 22.87 -0.89 -14.35
N LEU A 244 22.49 0.37 -14.58
CA LEU A 244 22.75 1.06 -15.84
C LEU A 244 24.21 1.43 -16.02
N ASN A 245 24.70 1.27 -17.25
CA ASN A 245 25.96 1.85 -17.70
C ASN A 245 25.74 3.12 -18.53
N THR A 246 26.79 3.90 -18.76
CA THR A 246 26.74 5.17 -19.50
C THR A 246 26.10 5.05 -20.88
N LYS A 247 26.37 3.95 -21.61
CA LYS A 247 25.80 3.73 -22.95
C LYS A 247 24.27 3.58 -22.90
N LYS A 248 23.77 2.82 -21.93
CA LYS A 248 22.33 2.58 -21.76
C LYS A 248 21.62 3.79 -21.19
N PHE A 249 22.25 4.51 -20.28
CA PHE A 249 21.77 5.79 -19.80
C PHE A 249 21.57 6.78 -20.96
N ASN A 250 22.58 6.96 -21.82
CA ASN A 250 22.49 7.87 -22.97
C ASN A 250 21.39 7.43 -23.95
N LEU A 251 21.24 6.12 -24.20
CA LEU A 251 20.16 5.60 -25.04
C LEU A 251 18.78 5.97 -24.47
N ILE A 252 18.56 5.74 -23.18
CA ILE A 252 17.29 6.08 -22.51
C ILE A 252 17.05 7.59 -22.56
N PHE A 253 18.08 8.40 -22.30
CA PHE A 253 17.98 9.85 -22.34
C PHE A 253 17.57 10.37 -23.72
N THR A 254 18.18 9.85 -24.79
CA THR A 254 17.78 10.18 -26.17
C THR A 254 16.33 9.80 -26.44
N ARG A 255 15.88 8.63 -25.97
CA ARG A 255 14.48 8.18 -26.15
C ARG A 255 13.48 9.10 -25.46
N ILE A 256 13.78 9.55 -24.24
CA ILE A 256 12.92 10.53 -23.55
C ILE A 256 12.82 11.82 -24.35
N LYS A 257 13.95 12.31 -24.88
CA LYS A 257 13.98 13.52 -25.71
C LYS A 257 13.15 13.36 -26.99
N ASP A 258 13.14 12.18 -27.60
CA ASP A 258 12.38 11.93 -28.83
C ASP A 258 10.86 11.79 -28.58
N LEU A 259 10.46 11.53 -27.32
CA LEU A 259 9.06 11.37 -26.90
C LEU A 259 8.41 12.68 -26.38
N LEU A 260 9.18 13.73 -26.10
CA LEU A 260 8.73 15.04 -25.59
C LEU A 260 8.73 16.10 -26.70
#